data_AF-A0A5N6MMH0-F1
#
_entry.id   AF-A0A5N6MMH0-F1
#
_cell.length_a   1.000
_cell.length_b   1.000
_cell.length_c   1.000
_cell.angle_alpha   90.00
_cell.angle_beta   90.00
_cell.angle_gamma   90.00
#
_symmetry.space_group_name_H-M   'P 1'
#
loop_
_entity.id
_entity.type
_entity.pdbx_description
1 polymer ?
#
loop_
_entity_poly.entity_id
_entity_poly.type
_entity_poly.pdbx_seq_one_letter_code
_entity_poly.pdbx_strand_id
1 'polypeptide(L)'
;MAAFIIVVLATYHRLLHRSAKGRNLCQAIASPRSTEPTQMIEGRWWQWQIITAAGEFSSSETVQMKRMIALGFEGSANKIGVGVVTLDGTILSNPRHTYITPPGQGFLPRETAHHHLQHVLPLIKEALETAQITLKDVNCLCYTKGPGMGAPLQVSAVVVRVLSQLWKIPIVGVNHCVAHIEMGRIVTGADDPVVLYVSGGNTQVIAYSEGRYRIFGETIDIAIGNCLDRFARVLMLSNDPSPGYNIEQV
;
A
#
# COMPACT_ATOMS: atom_id res chain seq x y z
N MET A 1 -7.75 0.67 -4.28
CA MET A 1 -6.28 0.54 -4.28
C MET A 1 -5.64 1.28 -3.10
N ALA A 2 -6.32 2.26 -2.48
CA ALA A 2 -5.72 3.06 -1.40
C ALA A 2 -5.88 2.53 0.03
N ALA A 3 -6.99 1.84 0.32
CA ALA A 3 -7.14 1.08 1.56
C ALA A 3 -6.10 -0.05 1.73
N PHE A 4 -5.36 -0.38 0.66
CA PHE A 4 -4.42 -1.49 0.60
C PHE A 4 -3.17 -1.20 1.45
N ILE A 5 -2.81 0.07 1.58
CA ILE A 5 -1.55 0.52 2.18
C ILE A 5 -1.52 0.34 3.70
N ILE A 6 -2.68 0.34 4.35
CA ILE A 6 -2.71 0.45 5.81
C ILE A 6 -2.81 -0.91 6.51
N VAL A 7 -3.05 -1.97 5.76
CA VAL A 7 -3.23 -3.29 6.37
C VAL A 7 -1.95 -3.87 6.98
N VAL A 8 -0.80 -3.27 6.67
CA VAL A 8 0.47 -3.55 7.35
C VAL A 8 0.42 -3.21 8.85
N LEU A 9 -0.34 -2.18 9.26
CA LEU A 9 -0.48 -1.82 10.69
C LEU A 9 -1.47 -2.76 11.42
N ALA A 10 -2.54 -3.17 10.74
CA ALA A 10 -3.57 -4.04 11.31
C ALA A 10 -3.10 -5.51 11.43
N THR A 11 -2.37 -6.04 10.44
CA THR A 11 -1.85 -7.41 10.52
C THR A 11 -0.69 -7.57 11.49
N TYR A 12 0.11 -6.52 11.70
CA TYR A 12 1.16 -6.55 12.73
C TYR A 12 0.56 -6.80 14.12
N HIS A 13 -0.62 -6.25 14.44
CA HIS A 13 -1.35 -6.56 15.68
C HIS A 13 -1.75 -8.05 15.78
N ARG A 14 -2.18 -8.69 14.69
CA ARG A 14 -2.52 -10.13 14.68
C ARG A 14 -1.29 -11.03 14.79
N LEU A 15 -0.18 -10.67 14.12
CA LEU A 15 1.09 -11.41 14.22
C LEU A 15 1.71 -11.30 15.62
N LEU A 16 1.56 -10.17 16.30
CA LEU A 16 1.96 -10.00 17.70
C LEU A 16 1.16 -10.93 18.65
N HIS A 17 -0.14 -11.14 18.43
CA HIS A 17 -0.92 -12.11 19.21
C HIS A 17 -0.47 -13.57 19.03
N ARG A 18 0.11 -13.92 17.87
CA ARG A 18 0.71 -15.25 17.66
C ARG A 18 2.09 -15.42 18.32
N SER A 19 2.83 -14.32 18.46
CA SER A 19 4.18 -14.31 19.06
C SER A 19 4.19 -14.08 20.59
N ALA A 20 3.05 -13.71 21.19
CA ALA A 20 2.91 -13.39 22.61
C ALA A 20 2.96 -14.59 23.59
N LYS A 21 3.92 -15.51 23.41
CA LYS A 21 4.57 -16.16 24.55
C LYS A 21 5.75 -15.29 25.00
N GLY A 22 5.42 -14.20 25.70
CA GLY A 22 6.32 -13.43 26.56
C GLY A 22 7.31 -12.48 25.86
N ARG A 23 7.07 -11.16 26.01
CA ARG A 23 8.01 -10.09 26.44
C ARG A 23 7.50 -8.67 26.07
N ASN A 24 7.76 -7.70 26.96
CA ASN A 24 7.18 -6.34 27.12
C ASN A 24 7.94 -5.19 26.39
N LEU A 25 7.37 -3.96 26.29
CA LEU A 25 7.98 -2.75 25.62
C LEU A 25 7.89 -1.46 26.41
N CYS A 26 8.82 -0.57 26.01
CA CYS A 26 8.53 0.83 25.65
C CYS A 26 9.24 1.31 24.34
N GLN A 27 8.59 2.30 23.68
CA GLN A 27 9.00 3.34 22.69
C GLN A 27 9.87 3.04 21.44
N ALA A 28 9.32 3.38 20.24
CA ALA A 28 10.00 4.16 19.19
C ALA A 28 9.03 4.58 18.04
N ILE A 29 8.47 5.79 18.12
CA ILE A 29 8.06 6.57 16.95
C ILE A 29 9.00 7.80 16.95
N ALA A 30 9.79 7.93 15.88
CA ALA A 30 10.76 9.02 15.60
C ALA A 30 12.16 8.96 16.26
N SER A 31 13.17 8.49 15.50
CA SER A 31 14.55 9.02 15.46
C SER A 31 15.46 8.16 14.54
N PRO A 32 16.19 8.74 13.57
CA PRO A 32 17.25 8.05 12.85
C PRO A 32 18.61 8.35 13.51
N ARG A 33 19.01 7.58 14.52
CA ARG A 33 20.42 7.54 14.97
C ARG A 33 20.79 6.16 15.49
N SER A 34 21.47 5.37 14.67
CA SER A 34 22.58 4.54 15.13
C SER A 34 23.52 4.27 13.96
N THR A 35 24.72 4.81 14.16
CA THR A 35 25.94 4.61 13.39
C THR A 35 26.56 3.29 13.80
N GLU A 36 26.73 2.34 12.88
CA GLU A 36 27.96 1.53 12.74
C GLU A 36 27.91 0.59 11.51
N PRO A 37 29.06 0.25 10.91
CA PRO A 37 29.17 -0.26 9.55
C PRO A 37 29.18 -1.80 9.51
N THR A 38 28.46 -2.38 8.55
CA THR A 38 28.75 -3.76 8.13
C THR A 38 28.89 -3.76 6.61
N GLN A 39 30.14 -3.81 6.17
CA GLN A 39 30.53 -3.96 4.77
C GLN A 39 30.41 -5.44 4.35
N MET A 40 29.71 -5.64 3.22
CA MET A 40 30.12 -6.44 2.03
C MET A 40 30.04 -7.99 2.21
N ILE A 41 29.47 -8.84 1.33
CA ILE A 41 29.35 -8.87 -0.15
C ILE A 41 28.13 -9.74 -0.58
N GLU A 42 27.61 -9.48 -1.80
CA GLU A 42 26.70 -10.26 -2.68
C GLU A 42 25.17 -10.05 -2.63
N GLY A 43 24.64 -9.41 -3.69
CA GLY A 43 23.23 -9.48 -4.11
C GLY A 43 22.29 -8.41 -3.54
N ARG A 44 22.34 -7.17 -4.06
CA ARG A 44 21.40 -6.09 -3.68
C ARG A 44 19.98 -6.38 -4.14
N TRP A 45 19.16 -6.93 -3.24
CA TRP A 45 17.70 -6.97 -3.34
C TRP A 45 17.12 -6.27 -2.12
N TRP A 46 16.11 -5.42 -2.33
CA TRP A 46 15.56 -4.49 -1.33
C TRP A 46 15.11 -5.21 -0.04
N GLN A 47 16.01 -5.23 0.96
CA GLN A 47 15.74 -5.71 2.30
C GLN A 47 14.89 -4.68 3.04
N TRP A 48 13.69 -5.05 3.49
CA TRP A 48 12.87 -4.17 4.33
C TRP A 48 12.66 -4.81 5.70
N GLN A 49 13.35 -4.27 6.71
CA GLN A 49 13.08 -4.57 8.11
C GLN A 49 11.79 -3.83 8.55
N ILE A 50 10.89 -4.56 9.20
CA ILE A 50 9.69 -4.01 9.84
C ILE A 50 10.11 -3.55 11.25
N ILE A 51 9.93 -2.27 11.56
CA ILE A 51 10.33 -1.68 12.85
C ILE A 51 9.34 -2.13 13.93
N THR A 52 9.85 -2.78 14.98
CA THR A 52 9.07 -3.43 16.05
C THR A 52 8.93 -2.56 17.30
N ALA A 53 7.73 -2.58 17.89
CA ALA A 53 7.45 -2.09 19.24
C ALA A 53 6.33 -3.00 19.88
N ALA A 54 6.52 -3.58 21.08
CA ALA A 54 5.71 -4.63 21.75
C ALA A 54 5.46 -4.50 23.28
N GLY A 55 4.32 -3.99 23.82
CA GLY A 55 4.10 -3.79 25.29
C GLY A 55 2.63 -3.97 25.74
N GLU A 56 2.36 -4.18 27.03
CA GLU A 56 1.01 -4.48 27.60
C GLU A 56 0.14 -3.22 27.77
N PHE A 57 -1.14 -3.30 27.38
CA PHE A 57 -2.11 -2.20 27.41
C PHE A 57 -3.28 -2.48 28.36
N SER A 58 -3.77 -1.44 29.05
CA SER A 58 -4.99 -1.47 29.85
C SER A 58 -6.27 -1.50 28.98
N SER A 59 -7.41 -1.84 29.58
CA SER A 59 -8.70 -1.96 28.87
C SER A 59 -9.17 -0.65 28.21
N SER A 60 -8.84 0.52 28.77
CA SER A 60 -9.12 1.83 28.15
C SER A 60 -8.20 2.10 26.96
N GLU A 61 -6.92 1.75 27.06
CA GLU A 61 -5.97 1.85 25.94
C GLU A 61 -6.30 0.88 24.81
N THR A 62 -6.88 -0.28 25.12
CA THR A 62 -7.33 -1.27 24.12
C THR A 62 -8.47 -0.71 23.25
N VAL A 63 -9.39 0.05 23.85
CA VAL A 63 -10.47 0.75 23.13
C VAL A 63 -9.93 1.94 22.33
N GLN A 64 -8.98 2.69 22.91
CA GLN A 64 -8.29 3.80 22.24
C GLN A 64 -7.50 3.32 20.99
N MET A 65 -6.82 2.18 21.09
CA MET A 65 -6.05 1.55 20.00
C MET A 65 -6.94 1.09 18.85
N LYS A 66 -8.10 0.48 19.13
CA LYS A 66 -9.09 0.11 18.09
C LYS A 66 -9.60 1.33 17.30
N ARG A 67 -9.55 2.51 17.91
CA ARG A 67 -9.99 3.77 17.30
C ARG A 67 -8.91 4.50 16.51
N MET A 68 -7.68 3.96 16.41
CA MET A 68 -6.65 4.60 15.60
C MET A 68 -7.04 4.55 14.13
N ILE A 69 -7.09 5.72 13.51
CA ILE A 69 -7.46 5.92 12.12
C ILE A 69 -6.23 6.30 11.32
N ALA A 70 -6.08 5.68 10.15
CA ALA A 70 -5.02 6.02 9.22
C ALA A 70 -5.58 6.40 7.85
N LEU A 71 -4.90 7.33 7.19
CA LEU A 71 -5.22 7.84 5.85
C LEU A 71 -4.13 7.38 4.87
N GLY A 72 -4.51 6.58 3.88
CA GLY A 72 -3.62 5.83 3.00
C GLY A 72 -3.64 6.35 1.56
N PHE A 73 -2.47 6.47 0.93
CA PHE A 73 -2.30 7.09 -0.39
C PHE A 73 -1.62 6.16 -1.40
N GLU A 74 -2.39 5.65 -2.36
CA GLU A 74 -1.91 4.73 -3.41
C GLU A 74 -1.86 5.43 -4.76
N GLY A 75 -0.68 5.43 -5.38
CA GLY A 75 -0.44 6.07 -6.68
C GLY A 75 0.78 5.49 -7.40
N SER A 76 1.00 4.18 -7.30
CA SER A 76 2.16 3.49 -7.89
C SER A 76 2.01 3.23 -9.40
N ALA A 77 0.77 3.18 -9.91
CA ALA A 77 0.45 2.83 -11.29
C ALA A 77 -0.50 3.87 -11.92
N ASN A 78 -1.40 3.47 -12.82
CA ASN A 78 -2.36 4.38 -13.44
C ASN A 78 -3.58 4.71 -12.56
N LYS A 79 -3.70 4.13 -11.37
CA LYS A 79 -4.76 4.43 -10.40
C LYS A 79 -4.19 5.27 -9.27
N ILE A 80 -4.93 6.30 -8.88
CA ILE A 80 -4.73 7.06 -7.65
C ILE A 80 -5.90 6.79 -6.73
N GLY A 81 -5.65 6.66 -5.44
CA GLY A 81 -6.71 6.58 -4.45
C GLY A 81 -6.26 7.09 -3.10
N VAL A 82 -7.27 7.41 -2.28
CA VAL A 82 -7.09 7.75 -0.87
C VAL A 82 -8.06 6.90 -0.05
N GLY A 83 -7.58 6.24 1.00
CA GLY A 83 -8.38 5.34 1.82
C GLY A 83 -8.30 5.69 3.29
N VAL A 84 -9.40 5.49 4.02
CA VAL A 84 -9.47 5.64 5.47
C VAL A 84 -9.77 4.29 6.06
N VAL A 85 -8.92 3.83 6.98
CA VAL A 85 -9.14 2.58 7.71
C VAL A 85 -8.79 2.74 9.19
N THR A 86 -9.44 1.93 10.01
CA THR A 86 -9.12 1.78 11.43
C THR A 86 -8.10 0.67 11.65
N LEU A 87 -7.44 0.67 12.81
CA LEU A 87 -6.42 -0.32 13.17
C LEU A 87 -6.92 -1.77 13.16
N ASP A 88 -8.21 -1.99 13.45
CA ASP A 88 -8.80 -3.33 13.43
C ASP A 88 -9.04 -3.87 12.00
N GLY A 89 -8.79 -3.06 10.97
CA GLY A 89 -8.95 -3.40 9.56
C GLY A 89 -10.28 -2.96 8.96
N THR A 90 -11.13 -2.24 9.71
CA THR A 90 -12.38 -1.71 9.15
C THR A 90 -12.09 -0.61 8.15
N ILE A 91 -12.67 -0.72 6.95
CA ILE A 91 -12.51 0.26 5.87
C ILE A 91 -13.65 1.27 6.00
N LEU A 92 -13.31 2.51 6.34
CA LEU A 92 -14.28 3.60 6.46
C LEU A 92 -14.50 4.31 5.12
N SER A 93 -13.48 4.35 4.27
CA SER A 93 -13.56 4.98 2.94
C SER A 93 -12.44 4.48 2.01
N ASN A 94 -12.69 4.45 0.70
CA ASN A 94 -11.71 3.99 -0.30
C ASN A 94 -11.95 4.54 -1.73
N PRO A 95 -12.19 5.86 -1.91
CA PRO A 95 -12.34 6.44 -3.24
C PRO A 95 -11.08 6.29 -4.09
N ARG A 96 -11.29 6.20 -5.40
CA ARG A 96 -10.22 5.99 -6.38
C ARG A 96 -10.57 6.60 -7.73
N HIS A 97 -9.55 6.99 -8.47
CA HIS A 97 -9.67 7.42 -9.85
C HIS A 97 -8.64 6.72 -10.74
N THR A 98 -9.06 6.37 -11.95
CA THR A 98 -8.23 5.63 -12.91
C THR A 98 -7.87 6.54 -14.08
N TYR A 99 -6.59 6.62 -14.42
CA TYR A 99 -6.15 7.24 -15.65
C TYR A 99 -6.38 6.28 -16.82
N ILE A 100 -7.30 6.64 -17.71
CA ILE A 100 -7.69 5.85 -18.88
C ILE A 100 -7.14 6.55 -20.13
N THR A 101 -6.31 5.83 -20.90
CA THR A 101 -5.78 6.29 -22.19
C THR A 101 -6.68 5.85 -23.34
N PRO A 102 -6.62 6.52 -24.51
CA PRO A 102 -7.32 6.05 -25.71
C PRO A 102 -6.93 4.61 -26.10
N PRO A 103 -7.81 3.86 -26.78
CA PRO A 103 -7.50 2.52 -27.31
C PRO A 103 -6.19 2.51 -28.11
N GLY A 104 -5.42 1.43 -27.98
CA GLY A 104 -4.10 1.29 -28.63
C GLY A 104 -2.95 2.01 -27.91
N GLN A 105 -3.22 2.84 -26.89
CA GLN A 105 -2.19 3.56 -26.14
C GLN A 105 -2.04 3.05 -24.71
N GLY A 106 -0.81 3.08 -24.19
CA GLY A 106 -0.50 2.81 -22.78
C GLY A 106 -0.27 4.10 -22.02
N PHE A 107 -0.51 4.10 -20.71
CA PHE A 107 -0.27 5.26 -19.86
C PHE A 107 1.23 5.53 -19.66
N LEU A 108 1.66 6.78 -19.87
CA LEU A 108 3.04 7.18 -19.66
C LEU A 108 3.24 7.75 -18.24
N PRO A 109 4.45 7.62 -17.65
CA PRO A 109 4.70 8.07 -16.28
C PRO A 109 4.40 9.56 -16.05
N ARG A 110 4.74 10.43 -17.01
CA ARG A 110 4.54 11.89 -16.89
C ARG A 110 3.06 12.27 -16.85
N GLU A 111 2.28 11.72 -17.78
CA GLU A 111 0.83 12.00 -17.89
C GLU A 111 0.07 11.41 -16.70
N THR A 112 0.47 10.21 -16.26
CA THR A 112 -0.09 9.58 -15.07
C THR A 112 0.17 10.41 -13.81
N ALA A 113 1.38 10.96 -13.66
CA ALA A 113 1.69 11.84 -12.54
C ALA A 113 0.87 13.13 -12.57
N HIS A 114 0.66 13.72 -13.76
CA HIS A 114 -0.21 14.89 -13.92
C HIS A 114 -1.65 14.57 -13.51
N HIS A 115 -2.17 13.43 -13.95
CA HIS A 115 -3.47 12.93 -13.52
C HIS A 115 -3.54 12.77 -11.99
N HIS A 116 -2.53 12.17 -11.35
CA HIS A 116 -2.50 12.04 -9.88
C HIS A 116 -2.52 13.39 -9.16
N LEU A 117 -1.77 14.38 -9.65
CA LEU A 117 -1.75 15.73 -9.08
C LEU A 117 -3.14 16.38 -9.11
N GLN A 118 -3.91 16.18 -10.17
CA GLN A 118 -5.25 16.74 -10.32
C GLN A 118 -6.27 16.09 -9.38
N HIS A 119 -6.12 14.79 -9.08
CA HIS A 119 -7.14 14.02 -8.38
C HIS A 119 -6.83 13.76 -6.90
N VAL A 120 -5.57 13.87 -6.47
CA VAL A 120 -5.18 13.51 -5.09
C VAL A 120 -5.88 14.37 -4.02
N LEU A 121 -5.98 15.69 -4.20
CA LEU A 121 -6.63 16.57 -3.22
C LEU A 121 -8.16 16.37 -3.17
N PRO A 122 -8.87 16.31 -4.31
CA PRO A 122 -10.29 15.90 -4.34
C PRO A 122 -10.53 14.57 -3.63
N LEU A 123 -9.68 13.56 -3.87
CA LEU A 123 -9.81 12.24 -3.26
C LEU A 123 -9.57 12.26 -1.74
N ILE A 124 -8.68 13.12 -1.22
CA ILE A 124 -8.54 13.29 0.24
C ILE A 124 -9.86 13.80 0.83
N LYS A 125 -10.45 14.83 0.21
CA LYS A 125 -11.69 15.43 0.68
C LYS A 125 -12.83 14.40 0.66
N GLU A 126 -13.01 13.72 -0.46
CA GLU A 126 -14.00 12.65 -0.62
C GLU A 126 -13.78 11.52 0.40
N ALA A 127 -12.52 11.16 0.66
CA ALA A 127 -12.19 10.09 1.60
C ALA A 127 -12.62 10.44 3.02
N LEU A 128 -12.33 11.67 3.47
CA LEU A 128 -12.71 12.18 4.79
C LEU A 128 -14.22 12.37 4.93
N GLU A 129 -14.89 12.91 3.90
CA GLU A 129 -16.34 13.08 3.87
C GLU A 129 -17.09 11.75 3.94
N THR A 130 -16.68 10.77 3.13
CA THR A 130 -17.27 9.42 3.12
C THR A 130 -17.06 8.71 4.46
N ALA A 131 -15.88 8.86 5.07
CA ALA A 131 -15.59 8.30 6.39
C ALA A 131 -16.24 9.09 7.55
N GLN A 132 -16.84 10.25 7.27
CA GLN A 132 -17.44 11.15 8.27
C GLN A 132 -16.46 11.57 9.38
N ILE A 133 -15.21 11.82 9.01
CA ILE A 133 -14.15 12.25 9.93
C ILE A 133 -13.48 13.53 9.44
N THR A 134 -12.71 14.15 10.33
CA THR A 134 -11.84 15.27 10.00
C THR A 134 -10.38 14.85 10.05
N LEU A 135 -9.48 15.69 9.52
CA LEU A 135 -8.03 15.45 9.61
C LEU A 135 -7.52 15.39 11.06
N LYS A 136 -8.26 15.94 12.03
CA LYS A 136 -7.89 15.88 13.46
C LYS A 136 -8.05 14.47 14.05
N ASP A 137 -8.89 13.65 13.43
CA ASP A 137 -9.16 12.28 13.85
C ASP A 137 -8.13 11.29 13.29
N VAL A 138 -7.32 11.73 12.31
CA VAL A 138 -6.30 10.89 11.66
C VAL A 138 -5.04 10.82 12.51
N ASN A 139 -4.64 9.60 12.89
CA ASN A 139 -3.48 9.35 13.74
C ASN A 139 -2.21 9.04 12.95
N CYS A 140 -2.33 8.56 11.70
CA CYS A 140 -1.20 8.19 10.87
C CYS A 140 -1.49 8.41 9.38
N LEU A 141 -0.51 8.93 8.64
CA LEU A 141 -0.55 9.00 7.18
C LEU A 141 0.30 7.87 6.60
N CYS A 142 -0.24 7.14 5.63
CA CYS A 142 0.49 6.05 4.99
C CYS A 142 0.54 6.28 3.48
N TYR A 143 1.66 5.94 2.85
CA TYR A 143 1.79 6.06 1.39
C TYR A 143 2.57 4.91 0.81
N THR A 144 2.30 4.59 -0.44
CA THR A 144 3.10 3.61 -1.18
C THR A 144 4.47 4.19 -1.44
N LYS A 145 5.48 3.59 -0.79
CA LYS A 145 6.89 3.90 -1.01
C LYS A 145 7.43 3.23 -2.27
N GLY A 146 6.83 2.11 -2.66
CA GLY A 146 7.14 1.36 -3.88
C GLY A 146 6.88 -0.14 -3.71
N PRO A 147 7.13 -0.95 -4.76
CA PRO A 147 7.56 -0.56 -6.10
C PRO A 147 6.45 0.20 -6.89
N GLY A 148 6.81 0.77 -8.04
CA GLY A 148 5.87 1.51 -8.90
C GLY A 148 6.57 2.47 -9.87
N MET A 149 5.77 3.20 -10.66
CA MET A 149 6.27 4.23 -11.57
C MET A 149 6.82 5.42 -10.79
N GLY A 150 8.04 5.85 -11.11
CA GLY A 150 8.76 6.88 -10.35
C GLY A 150 8.00 8.21 -10.22
N ALA A 151 7.54 8.78 -11.33
CA ALA A 151 6.85 10.09 -11.31
C ALA A 151 5.50 10.04 -10.55
N PRO A 152 4.60 9.06 -10.78
CA PRO A 152 3.39 8.87 -9.97
C PRO A 152 3.66 8.68 -8.47
N LEU A 153 4.65 7.86 -8.09
CA LEU A 153 5.01 7.64 -6.68
C LEU A 153 5.43 8.93 -5.98
N GLN A 154 6.13 9.82 -6.67
CA GLN A 154 6.55 11.11 -6.12
C GLN A 154 5.36 11.98 -5.73
N VAL A 155 4.24 11.92 -6.46
CA VAL A 155 3.04 12.71 -6.15
C VAL A 155 2.51 12.37 -4.77
N SER A 156 2.22 11.09 -4.50
CA SER A 156 1.72 10.65 -3.19
C SER A 156 2.72 10.92 -2.07
N ALA A 157 4.02 10.71 -2.32
CA ALA A 157 5.07 10.94 -1.33
C ALA A 157 5.20 12.42 -0.94
N VAL A 158 5.13 13.35 -1.90
CA VAL A 158 5.19 14.79 -1.64
C VAL A 158 3.96 15.25 -0.88
N VAL A 159 2.76 14.85 -1.32
CA VAL A 159 1.51 15.18 -0.65
C VAL A 159 1.57 14.76 0.82
N VAL A 160 1.84 13.49 1.10
CA VAL A 160 1.87 12.98 2.48
C VAL A 160 2.90 13.68 3.36
N ARG A 161 4.08 14.02 2.83
CA ARG A 161 5.09 14.79 3.58
C ARG A 161 4.62 16.20 3.91
N VAL A 162 3.94 16.87 2.98
CA VAL A 162 3.37 18.20 3.22
C VAL A 162 2.27 18.13 4.28
N LEU A 163 1.32 17.19 4.14
CA LEU A 163 0.24 16.99 5.12
C LEU A 163 0.79 16.68 6.52
N SER A 164 1.79 15.82 6.61
CA SER A 164 2.48 15.49 7.86
C SER A 164 3.11 16.72 8.51
N GLN A 165 3.79 17.57 7.74
CA GLN A 165 4.44 18.77 8.26
C GLN A 165 3.42 19.83 8.73
N LEU A 166 2.31 19.97 8.01
CA LEU A 166 1.23 20.91 8.33
C LEU A 166 0.46 20.50 9.59
N TRP A 167 0.12 19.22 9.73
CA TRP A 167 -0.76 18.74 10.81
C TRP A 167 -0.05 17.93 11.90
N LYS A 168 1.27 17.80 11.81
CA LYS A 168 2.10 17.06 12.77
C LYS A 168 1.68 15.59 12.95
N ILE A 169 1.18 14.98 11.88
CA ILE A 169 0.77 13.56 11.85
C ILE A 169 1.95 12.71 11.38
N PRO A 170 2.30 11.60 12.06
CA PRO A 170 3.39 10.72 11.64
C PRO A 170 3.11 10.05 10.28
N ILE A 171 4.19 9.69 9.57
CA ILE A 171 4.13 9.04 8.25
C ILE A 171 4.67 7.62 8.29
N VAL A 172 4.05 6.72 7.54
CA VAL A 172 4.54 5.34 7.31
C VAL A 172 4.65 5.09 5.81
N GLY A 173 5.84 4.70 5.37
CA GLY A 173 6.08 4.26 4.00
C GLY A 173 5.81 2.77 3.85
N VAL A 174 4.99 2.40 2.88
CA VAL A 174 4.47 1.04 2.75
C VAL A 174 4.92 0.40 1.43
N ASN A 175 5.19 -0.90 1.48
CA ASN A 175 5.46 -1.71 0.30
C ASN A 175 4.15 -2.09 -0.41
N HIS A 176 4.06 -1.81 -1.71
CA HIS A 176 2.87 -2.04 -2.52
C HIS A 176 2.44 -3.52 -2.56
N CYS A 177 3.40 -4.44 -2.74
CA CYS A 177 3.11 -5.87 -2.83
C CYS A 177 2.61 -6.43 -1.48
N VAL A 178 3.25 -6.03 -0.38
CA VAL A 178 2.83 -6.42 0.98
C VAL A 178 1.44 -5.87 1.29
N ALA A 179 1.16 -4.61 0.91
CA ALA A 179 -0.16 -4.01 1.03
C ALA A 179 -1.26 -4.84 0.37
N HIS A 180 -1.01 -5.39 -0.83
CA HIS A 180 -1.94 -6.30 -1.50
C HIS A 180 -2.20 -7.59 -0.72
N ILE A 181 -1.14 -8.24 -0.23
CA ILE A 181 -1.23 -9.48 0.56
C ILE A 181 -2.05 -9.22 1.82
N GLU A 182 -1.69 -8.18 2.57
CA GLU A 182 -2.26 -7.88 3.86
C GLU A 182 -3.74 -7.51 3.76
N MET A 183 -4.10 -6.69 2.75
CA MET A 183 -5.49 -6.41 2.44
C MET A 183 -6.28 -7.68 2.10
N GLY A 184 -5.69 -8.56 1.28
CA GLY A 184 -6.29 -9.86 0.96
C GLY A 184 -6.58 -10.68 2.22
N ARG A 185 -5.62 -10.78 3.14
CA ARG A 185 -5.76 -11.48 4.42
C ARG A 185 -6.90 -10.92 5.28
N ILE A 186 -7.03 -9.60 5.40
CA ILE A 186 -8.12 -8.99 6.18
C ILE A 186 -9.48 -9.23 5.55
N VAL A 187 -9.63 -9.01 4.24
CA VAL A 187 -10.92 -9.11 3.56
C VAL A 187 -11.40 -10.56 3.45
N THR A 188 -10.48 -11.50 3.22
CA THR A 188 -10.83 -12.92 3.01
C THR A 188 -10.76 -13.76 4.28
N GLY A 189 -10.09 -13.28 5.33
CA GLY A 189 -9.78 -14.08 6.52
C GLY A 189 -8.65 -15.10 6.31
N ALA A 190 -7.95 -15.07 5.17
CA ALA A 190 -6.81 -15.94 4.92
C ALA A 190 -5.67 -15.66 5.93
N ASP A 191 -5.16 -16.72 6.54
CA ASP A 191 -4.30 -16.59 7.72
C ASP A 191 -2.80 -16.90 7.47
N ASP A 192 -2.46 -17.83 6.59
CA ASP A 192 -1.07 -18.00 6.13
C ASP A 192 -1.04 -18.51 4.68
N PRO A 193 -1.49 -17.68 3.72
CA PRO A 193 -1.64 -18.13 2.34
C PRO A 193 -0.31 -18.11 1.59
N VAL A 194 -0.14 -19.06 0.67
CA VAL A 194 0.71 -18.86 -0.50
C VAL A 194 -0.06 -17.96 -1.47
N VAL A 195 0.53 -16.81 -1.80
CA VAL A 195 -0.13 -15.75 -2.56
C VAL A 195 0.41 -15.71 -3.98
N LEU A 196 -0.49 -15.86 -4.96
CA LEU A 196 -0.23 -15.49 -6.34
C LEU A 196 -0.58 -14.01 -6.54
N TYR A 197 0.44 -13.16 -6.59
CA TYR A 197 0.29 -11.73 -6.83
C TYR A 197 0.40 -11.42 -8.32
N VAL A 198 -0.74 -11.19 -8.97
CA VAL A 198 -0.84 -10.84 -10.40
C VAL A 198 -1.42 -9.44 -10.58
N SER A 199 -0.70 -8.60 -11.30
CA SER A 199 -1.10 -7.23 -11.63
C SER A 199 -0.55 -6.81 -13.00
N GLY A 200 -0.85 -5.57 -13.43
CA GLY A 200 -0.25 -4.98 -14.62
C GLY A 200 1.27 -4.79 -14.52
N GLY A 201 1.83 -4.73 -13.31
CA GLY A 201 3.26 -4.47 -13.06
C GLY A 201 4.01 -5.61 -12.36
N ASN A 202 3.32 -6.60 -11.81
CA ASN A 202 3.94 -7.67 -11.02
C ASN A 202 3.28 -9.03 -11.31
N THR A 203 4.08 -10.09 -11.29
CA THR A 203 3.62 -11.48 -11.33
C THR A 203 4.57 -12.32 -10.48
N GLN A 204 4.14 -12.64 -9.26
CA GLN A 204 4.99 -13.23 -8.23
C GLN A 204 4.20 -14.24 -7.39
N VAL A 205 4.86 -15.32 -6.97
CA VAL A 205 4.39 -16.27 -5.96
C VAL A 205 5.12 -15.93 -4.67
N ILE A 206 4.36 -15.48 -3.67
CA ILE A 206 4.88 -14.95 -2.41
C ILE A 206 4.32 -15.75 -1.25
N ALA A 207 5.16 -16.11 -0.28
CA ALA A 207 4.70 -16.68 0.99
C ALA A 207 5.49 -16.10 2.17
N TYR A 208 4.88 -16.14 3.35
CA TYR A 208 5.55 -15.71 4.57
C TYR A 208 6.45 -16.84 5.09
N SER A 209 7.73 -16.54 5.31
CA SER A 209 8.69 -17.51 5.81
C SER A 209 9.84 -16.80 6.55
N GLU A 210 10.15 -17.30 7.74
CA GLU A 210 11.23 -16.78 8.60
C GLU A 210 11.13 -15.27 8.85
N GLY A 211 9.93 -14.81 9.22
CA GLY A 211 9.72 -13.40 9.57
C GLY A 211 9.57 -12.46 8.37
N ARG A 212 9.54 -12.96 7.13
CA ARG A 212 9.55 -12.15 5.91
C ARG A 212 8.59 -12.67 4.85
N TYR A 213 8.00 -11.78 4.07
CA TYR A 213 7.40 -12.14 2.78
C TYR A 213 8.50 -12.41 1.77
N ARG A 214 8.58 -13.64 1.26
CA ARG A 214 9.59 -14.09 0.31
C ARG A 214 8.96 -14.43 -1.03
N ILE A 215 9.65 -14.08 -2.11
CA ILE A 215 9.29 -14.46 -3.47
C ILE A 215 9.85 -15.85 -3.73
N PHE A 216 8.97 -16.82 -3.97
CA PHE A 216 9.33 -18.20 -4.31
C PHE A 216 9.39 -18.43 -5.82
N GLY A 217 8.68 -17.60 -6.57
CA GLY A 217 8.74 -17.57 -8.03
C GLY A 217 8.25 -16.23 -8.55
N GLU A 218 8.78 -15.79 -9.67
CA GLU A 218 8.34 -14.56 -10.33
C GLU A 218 8.54 -14.65 -11.84
N THR A 219 7.86 -13.77 -12.57
CA THR A 219 8.15 -13.57 -13.99
C THR A 219 9.60 -13.12 -14.18
N ILE A 220 10.25 -13.60 -15.23
CA ILE A 220 11.63 -13.23 -15.59
C ILE A 220 11.68 -12.06 -16.60
N ASP A 221 10.53 -11.63 -17.11
CA ASP A 221 10.42 -10.56 -18.10
C ASP A 221 9.30 -9.54 -17.77
N ILE A 222 8.10 -9.73 -18.31
CA ILE A 222 6.95 -8.86 -18.13
C ILE A 222 5.91 -9.53 -17.24
N ALA A 223 5.18 -8.71 -16.48
CA ALA A 223 4.03 -9.19 -15.73
C ALA A 223 2.92 -9.68 -16.68
N ILE A 224 2.13 -10.66 -16.24
CA ILE A 224 1.02 -11.20 -17.03
C ILE A 224 -0.01 -10.12 -17.39
N GLY A 225 -0.30 -9.19 -16.47
CA GLY A 225 -1.19 -8.06 -16.76
C GLY A 225 -0.59 -7.11 -17.81
N ASN A 226 0.73 -6.93 -17.84
CA ASN A 226 1.38 -6.16 -18.90
C ASN A 226 1.27 -6.84 -20.26
N CYS A 227 1.41 -8.18 -20.29
CA CYS A 227 1.23 -8.98 -21.50
C CYS A 227 -0.18 -8.79 -22.08
N LEU A 228 -1.21 -8.93 -21.23
CA LEU A 228 -2.61 -8.72 -21.61
C LEU A 228 -2.86 -7.28 -22.08
N ASP A 229 -2.41 -6.27 -21.33
CA ASP A 229 -2.59 -4.87 -21.71
C ASP A 229 -1.94 -4.56 -23.07
N ARG A 230 -0.77 -5.14 -23.36
CA ARG A 230 -0.11 -5.00 -24.67
C ARG A 230 -0.89 -5.69 -25.79
N PHE A 231 -1.44 -6.86 -25.52
CA PHE A 231 -2.27 -7.59 -26.48
C PHE A 231 -3.54 -6.80 -26.82
N ALA A 232 -4.25 -6.28 -25.81
CA ALA A 232 -5.41 -5.40 -25.99
C ALA A 232 -5.08 -4.17 -26.86
N ARG A 233 -3.90 -3.57 -26.68
CA ARG A 233 -3.46 -2.43 -27.49
C ARG A 233 -3.29 -2.79 -28.96
N VAL A 234 -2.70 -3.96 -29.26
CA VAL A 234 -2.56 -4.43 -30.65
C VAL A 234 -3.92 -4.63 -31.31
N LEU A 235 -4.89 -5.13 -30.55
CA LEU A 235 -6.27 -5.33 -31.01
C LEU A 235 -7.15 -4.08 -30.95
N MET A 236 -6.61 -2.93 -30.53
CA MET A 236 -7.36 -1.67 -30.37
C MET A 236 -8.59 -1.79 -29.44
N LEU A 237 -8.52 -2.68 -28.44
CA LEU A 237 -9.58 -2.82 -27.43
C LEU A 237 -9.61 -1.59 -26.52
N SER A 238 -10.78 -1.32 -25.95
CA SER A 238 -10.97 -0.22 -25.00
C SER A 238 -10.12 -0.42 -23.75
N ASN A 239 -9.60 0.69 -23.20
CA ASN A 239 -8.94 0.70 -21.89
C ASN A 239 -9.93 1.00 -20.73
N ASP A 240 -11.20 1.25 -21.04
CA ASP A 240 -12.28 1.51 -20.07
C ASP A 240 -13.17 0.27 -19.90
N PRO A 241 -13.41 -0.24 -18.67
CA PRO A 241 -12.84 0.18 -17.39
C PRO A 241 -11.39 -0.26 -17.18
N SER A 242 -10.96 -1.32 -17.88
CA SER A 242 -9.56 -1.73 -17.99
C SER A 242 -9.36 -2.64 -19.21
N PRO A 243 -8.15 -2.70 -19.80
CA PRO A 243 -7.89 -3.56 -20.95
C PRO A 243 -8.07 -5.04 -20.62
N GLY A 244 -7.55 -5.48 -19.46
CA GLY A 244 -7.70 -6.87 -18.99
C GLY A 244 -9.16 -7.30 -18.84
N TYR A 245 -10.03 -6.43 -18.31
CA TYR A 245 -11.47 -6.71 -18.24
C TYR A 245 -12.07 -6.89 -19.63
N ASN A 246 -11.74 -6.02 -20.58
CA ASN A 246 -12.27 -6.12 -21.94
C ASN A 246 -11.75 -7.34 -22.70
N ILE A 247 -10.54 -7.83 -22.41
CA ILE A 247 -10.05 -9.11 -22.93
C ILE A 247 -10.88 -10.28 -22.37
N GLU A 248 -11.22 -10.26 -21.08
CA GLU A 248 -11.98 -11.33 -20.42
C GLU A 248 -13.40 -11.51 -21.01
N GLN A 249 -13.97 -10.45 -21.59
CA GLN A 249 -15.32 -10.50 -22.16
C GLN A 249 -15.38 -11.03 -23.60
N VAL A 250 -14.24 -11.27 -24.26
CA VAL A 250 -14.15 -11.76 -25.65
C VAL A 250 -13.96 -13.27 -25.67
#